data_AF-A0A931V087-F1
#
_entry.id   AF-A0A931V087-F1
#
_cell.length_a   1.000
_cell.length_b   1.000
_cell.length_c   1.000
_cell.angle_alpha   90.00
_cell.angle_beta   90.00
_cell.angle_gamma   90.00
#
_symmetry.space_group_name_H-M   'P 1'
#
loop_
_entity.id
_entity.type
_entity.pdbx_description
1 polymer ?
#
loop_
_entity_poly.entity_id
_entity_poly.type
_entity_poly.pdbx_seq_one_letter_code
_entity_poly.pdbx_strand_id
1 'polypeptide(L)'
;MAVGSSGLALLTIGARTASTPTTQAAPIANADEAAAHVASPAVVAFLGDIAPGAKLGDYEVVAVEPMHRGGIPIKMRASSGVAFVADVLRHDPADDTRAIGETSAVAVYLRNGGDGATSTDEIAGLGAMTLASALRRRVHEGATLPVELLTMSERAHLA
;
A
#
# COMPACT_ATOMS: atom_id res chain seq x y z
N MET A 1 26.92 2.79 -82.13
CA MET A 1 27.87 3.90 -82.39
C MET A 1 27.95 4.75 -81.13
N ALA A 2 29.17 5.19 -80.78
CA ALA A 2 29.58 6.03 -79.62
C ALA A 2 29.61 5.34 -78.23
N VAL A 3 30.71 4.70 -77.78
CA VAL A 3 31.88 5.20 -76.97
C VAL A 3 31.52 6.19 -75.85
N GLY A 4 31.70 5.81 -74.57
CA GLY A 4 32.89 6.09 -73.72
C GLY A 4 32.46 7.09 -72.63
N SER A 5 32.81 7.04 -71.35
CA SER A 5 34.12 6.83 -70.73
C SER A 5 33.96 6.64 -69.22
N SER A 6 34.95 6.00 -68.61
CA SER A 6 35.19 5.76 -67.18
C SER A 6 35.16 7.00 -66.30
N GLY A 7 34.81 6.83 -65.02
CA GLY A 7 35.00 7.85 -64.00
C GLY A 7 34.67 7.41 -62.57
N LEU A 8 35.69 6.86 -61.91
CA LEU A 8 36.00 6.96 -60.47
C LEU A 8 34.92 6.62 -59.41
N ALA A 9 35.20 5.57 -58.66
CA ALA A 9 34.65 5.28 -57.35
C ALA A 9 35.12 6.31 -56.30
N LEU A 10 34.21 6.77 -55.44
CA LEU A 10 34.56 7.20 -54.09
C LEU A 10 33.57 6.58 -53.09
N LEU A 11 34.14 5.72 -52.26
CA LEU A 11 33.54 5.07 -51.11
C LEU A 11 33.52 6.08 -49.96
N THR A 12 32.35 6.52 -49.50
CA THR A 12 32.22 7.23 -48.21
C THR A 12 31.29 6.45 -47.29
N ILE A 13 31.94 5.82 -46.32
CA ILE A 13 31.35 5.06 -45.21
C ILE A 13 30.66 6.08 -44.30
N GLY A 14 29.33 6.14 -44.35
CA GLY A 14 28.52 6.83 -43.36
C GLY A 14 28.50 6.06 -42.06
N ALA A 15 29.29 6.51 -41.09
CA ALA A 15 29.41 5.92 -39.76
C ALA A 15 28.06 5.90 -39.02
N ARG A 16 27.70 4.73 -38.51
CA ARG A 16 26.58 4.52 -37.59
C ARG A 16 26.99 5.07 -36.22
N THR A 17 26.44 6.22 -35.81
CA THR A 17 26.52 6.62 -34.41
C THR A 17 25.52 5.80 -33.62
N ALA A 18 26.02 4.72 -33.01
CA ALA A 18 25.35 4.00 -31.96
C ALA A 18 25.19 4.95 -30.75
N SER A 19 23.95 5.24 -30.37
CA SER A 19 23.66 5.85 -29.07
C SER A 19 23.93 4.80 -27.99
N THR A 20 25.09 4.86 -27.36
CA THR A 20 25.35 4.17 -26.10
C THR A 20 24.44 4.77 -25.03
N PRO A 21 23.56 4.00 -24.35
CA PRO A 21 23.05 4.43 -23.07
C PRO A 21 24.22 4.43 -22.09
N THR A 22 24.69 5.61 -21.72
CA THR A 22 25.63 5.77 -20.61
C THR A 22 24.94 5.28 -19.34
N THR A 23 25.40 4.13 -18.84
CA THR A 23 25.31 3.75 -17.44
C THR A 23 25.94 4.87 -16.61
N GLN A 24 25.10 5.74 -16.08
CA GLN A 24 25.47 6.59 -14.94
C GLN A 24 24.86 5.95 -13.69
N ALA A 25 25.56 4.94 -13.19
CA ALA A 25 25.39 4.52 -11.81
C ALA A 25 25.95 5.63 -10.92
N ALA A 26 25.06 6.40 -10.30
CA ALA A 26 25.37 7.09 -9.06
C ALA A 26 24.95 6.15 -7.92
N PRO A 27 25.89 5.62 -7.11
CA PRO A 27 25.57 5.05 -5.82
C PRO A 27 25.37 6.18 -4.80
N ILE A 28 24.84 5.83 -3.63
CA ILE A 28 24.70 6.59 -2.37
C ILE A 28 23.58 7.64 -2.24
N ALA A 29 22.35 7.14 -2.11
CA ALA A 29 21.26 7.57 -1.21
C ALA A 29 20.03 6.76 -1.64
N ASN A 30 19.46 5.78 -0.92
CA ASN A 30 19.19 5.71 0.50
C ASN A 30 19.05 4.24 0.92
N ALA A 31 20.08 3.67 1.57
CA ALA A 31 19.88 2.42 2.33
C ALA A 31 18.91 2.63 3.53
N ASP A 32 18.66 3.88 3.88
CA ASP A 32 17.71 4.32 4.91
C ASP A 32 16.24 4.32 4.42
N GLU A 33 15.96 4.56 3.13
CA GLU A 33 14.59 4.54 2.60
C GLU A 33 14.06 3.12 2.35
N ALA A 34 14.95 2.16 2.08
CA ALA A 34 14.59 0.75 1.98
C ALA A 34 14.25 0.15 3.35
N ALA A 35 14.78 0.72 4.44
CA ALA A 35 14.43 0.34 5.81
C ALA A 35 13.07 0.89 6.27
N ALA A 36 12.52 1.89 5.57
CA ALA A 36 11.29 2.59 5.94
C ALA A 36 9.98 1.87 5.54
N HIS A 37 10.04 0.70 4.90
CA HIS A 37 8.85 -0.02 4.42
C HIS A 37 8.34 -1.14 5.34
N VAL A 38 9.00 -1.37 6.46
CA VAL A 38 8.63 -2.45 7.39
C VAL A 38 7.73 -1.88 8.49
N ALA A 39 6.57 -2.51 8.72
CA ALA A 39 5.71 -2.18 9.84
C ALA A 39 6.50 -2.25 11.16
N SER A 40 6.25 -1.31 12.08
CA SER A 40 7.01 -1.27 13.34
C SER A 40 6.83 -2.56 14.15
N PRO A 41 7.79 -2.95 15.02
CA PRO A 41 7.67 -4.16 15.83
C PRO A 41 6.38 -4.19 16.68
N ALA A 42 5.91 -3.03 17.16
CA ALA A 42 4.65 -2.92 17.88
C ALA A 42 3.44 -3.26 17.00
N VAL A 43 3.42 -2.79 15.75
CA VAL A 43 2.37 -3.13 14.78
C VAL A 43 2.38 -4.62 14.46
N VAL A 44 3.56 -5.20 14.23
CA VAL A 44 3.69 -6.64 13.96
C VAL A 44 3.20 -7.48 15.16
N ALA A 45 3.57 -7.10 16.38
CA ALA A 45 3.14 -7.79 17.60
C ALA A 45 1.60 -7.72 17.78
N PHE A 46 1.02 -6.54 17.55
CA PHE A 46 -0.44 -6.34 17.61
C PHE A 46 -1.18 -7.22 16.60
N LEU A 47 -0.76 -7.16 15.32
CA LEU A 47 -1.40 -7.89 14.23
C LEU A 47 -1.21 -9.41 14.34
N GLY A 48 -0.07 -9.87 14.87
CA GLY A 48 0.25 -11.29 14.99
C GLY A 48 0.19 -11.97 13.63
N ASP A 49 -0.72 -12.94 13.48
CA ASP A 49 -0.90 -13.70 12.23
C ASP A 49 -1.57 -12.90 11.11
N ILE A 50 -2.05 -11.68 11.36
CA ILE A 50 -2.58 -10.77 10.32
C ILE A 50 -1.40 -10.11 9.60
N ALA A 51 -0.65 -10.91 8.84
CA ALA A 51 0.56 -10.53 8.13
C ALA A 51 0.39 -10.72 6.60
N PRO A 52 1.30 -10.18 5.76
CA PRO A 52 1.26 -10.43 4.33
C PRO A 52 1.18 -11.93 3.99
N GLY A 53 0.27 -12.30 3.09
CA GLY A 53 -0.07 -13.68 2.73
C GLY A 53 -1.15 -14.33 3.61
N ALA A 54 -1.51 -13.73 4.74
CA ALA A 54 -2.57 -14.25 5.60
C ALA A 54 -3.92 -14.25 4.88
N LYS A 55 -4.68 -15.34 5.05
CA LYS A 55 -6.01 -15.52 4.48
C LYS A 55 -7.06 -15.29 5.55
N LEU A 56 -7.95 -14.34 5.29
CA LEU A 56 -9.10 -14.00 6.13
C LEU A 56 -10.37 -14.30 5.31
N GLY A 57 -10.83 -15.56 5.34
CA GLY A 57 -11.88 -16.02 4.44
C GLY A 57 -11.48 -15.89 2.96
N ASP A 58 -12.30 -15.22 2.17
CA ASP A 58 -12.05 -14.95 0.73
C ASP A 58 -11.07 -13.80 0.48
N TYR A 59 -10.48 -13.22 1.53
CA TYR A 59 -9.57 -12.09 1.43
C TYR A 59 -8.15 -12.49 1.82
N GLU A 60 -7.18 -11.84 1.18
CA GLU A 60 -5.75 -11.96 1.46
C GLU A 60 -5.22 -10.62 1.93
N VAL A 61 -4.42 -10.63 3.00
CA VAL A 61 -3.57 -9.50 3.37
C VAL A 61 -2.41 -9.45 2.38
N VAL A 62 -2.38 -8.43 1.53
CA VAL A 62 -1.30 -8.25 0.53
C VAL A 62 -0.10 -7.56 1.15
N ALA A 63 -0.34 -6.55 1.97
CA ALA A 63 0.70 -5.81 2.65
C ALA A 63 0.16 -5.16 3.93
N VAL A 64 1.03 -5.01 4.92
CA VAL A 64 0.85 -4.09 6.04
C VAL A 64 1.82 -2.96 5.80
N GLU A 65 1.31 -1.77 5.54
CA GLU A 65 2.15 -0.60 5.28
C GLU A 65 2.65 0.02 6.59
N PRO A 66 3.73 0.81 6.54
CA PRO A 66 4.12 1.66 7.65
C PRO A 66 2.94 2.51 8.14
N MET A 67 2.89 2.73 9.45
CA MET A 67 1.85 3.58 10.04
C MET A 67 1.90 4.97 9.40
N HIS A 68 0.74 5.46 8.96
CA HIS A 68 0.62 6.74 8.29
C HIS A 68 -0.50 7.55 8.94
N ARG A 69 -0.14 8.74 9.46
CA ARG A 69 -1.06 9.65 10.16
C ARG A 69 -1.84 8.94 11.29
N GLY A 70 -1.13 8.14 12.07
CA GLY A 70 -1.69 7.43 13.23
C GLY A 70 -2.59 6.24 12.91
N GLY A 71 -2.69 5.81 11.65
CA GLY A 71 -3.41 4.60 11.26
C GLY A 71 -2.48 3.56 10.64
N ILE A 72 -2.82 2.28 10.79
CA ILE A 72 -2.11 1.15 10.15
C ILE A 72 -2.82 0.83 8.82
N PRO A 73 -2.22 1.13 7.66
CA PRO A 73 -2.83 0.82 6.38
C PRO A 73 -2.59 -0.65 6.04
N ILE A 74 -3.66 -1.38 5.76
CA ILE A 74 -3.62 -2.79 5.39
C ILE A 74 -4.17 -2.91 3.97
N LYS A 75 -3.30 -3.32 3.04
CA LYS A 75 -3.70 -3.66 1.67
C LYS A 75 -4.29 -5.06 1.67
N MET A 76 -5.50 -5.17 1.15
CA MET A 76 -6.21 -6.43 1.03
C MET A 76 -6.61 -6.70 -0.41
N ARG A 77 -6.76 -7.98 -0.75
CA ARG A 77 -7.25 -8.42 -2.05
C ARG A 77 -8.28 -9.54 -1.87
N ALA A 78 -9.44 -9.38 -2.48
CA ALA A 78 -10.45 -10.42 -2.57
C ALA A 78 -10.02 -11.53 -3.55
N SER A 79 -10.57 -12.73 -3.40
CA SER A 79 -10.37 -13.85 -4.34
C SER A 79 -10.79 -13.52 -5.78
N SER A 80 -11.72 -12.57 -5.95
CA SER A 80 -12.13 -12.01 -7.25
C SER A 80 -11.07 -11.11 -7.91
N GLY A 81 -10.01 -10.75 -7.20
CA GLY A 81 -8.93 -9.87 -7.65
C GLY A 81 -9.08 -8.40 -7.27
N VAL A 82 -10.24 -7.99 -6.72
CA VAL A 82 -10.46 -6.62 -6.24
C VAL A 82 -9.49 -6.31 -5.10
N ALA A 83 -8.73 -5.22 -5.22
CA ALA A 83 -7.79 -4.75 -4.21
C ALA A 83 -8.27 -3.44 -3.58
N PHE A 84 -8.09 -3.31 -2.27
CA PHE A 84 -8.47 -2.13 -1.50
C PHE A 84 -7.53 -1.93 -0.31
N VAL A 85 -7.61 -0.77 0.33
CA VAL A 85 -6.84 -0.45 1.55
C VAL A 85 -7.81 -0.14 2.67
N ALA A 86 -7.61 -0.80 3.81
CA ALA A 86 -8.31 -0.50 5.05
C ALA A 86 -7.31 0.13 6.05
N ASP A 87 -7.69 1.24 6.66
CA ASP A 87 -6.95 1.86 7.76
C ASP A 87 -7.50 1.35 9.10
N VAL A 88 -6.60 0.85 9.94
CA VAL A 88 -6.90 0.51 11.33
C VAL A 88 -6.49 1.69 12.21
N LEU A 89 -7.46 2.22 12.95
CA LEU A 89 -7.32 3.34 13.88
C LEU A 89 -7.73 2.90 15.29
N ARG A 90 -7.35 3.66 16.31
CA ARG A 90 -7.88 3.48 17.66
C ARG A 90 -9.38 3.76 17.66
N HIS A 91 -10.15 2.91 18.32
CA HIS A 91 -11.58 3.12 18.46
C HIS A 91 -11.85 4.24 19.48
N ASP A 92 -12.76 5.14 19.13
CA ASP A 92 -13.32 6.15 20.02
C ASP A 92 -14.84 6.04 19.98
N PRO A 93 -15.49 5.61 21.06
CA PRO A 93 -16.94 5.48 21.09
C PRO A 93 -17.68 6.83 21.05
N ALA A 94 -16.98 7.96 21.22
CA ALA A 94 -17.54 9.30 21.09
C ALA A 94 -17.44 9.87 19.67
N ASP A 95 -16.77 9.18 18.74
CA ASP A 95 -16.62 9.62 17.34
C ASP A 95 -17.85 9.22 16.51
N ASP A 96 -18.48 10.21 15.87
CA ASP A 96 -19.65 10.00 14.99
C ASP A 96 -19.25 9.47 13.59
N THR A 97 -17.95 9.37 13.29
CA THR A 97 -17.48 8.88 11.99
C THR A 97 -17.69 7.37 11.89
N ARG A 98 -18.61 6.98 11.01
CA ARG A 98 -18.98 5.58 10.80
C ARG A 98 -17.82 4.75 10.25
N ALA A 99 -17.27 3.88 11.09
CA ALA A 99 -16.35 2.84 10.65
C ALA A 99 -17.09 1.71 9.91
N ILE A 100 -16.37 0.97 9.08
CA ILE A 100 -16.92 -0.22 8.40
C ILE A 100 -16.97 -1.41 9.36
N GLY A 101 -16.00 -1.51 10.27
CA GLY A 101 -15.97 -2.53 11.30
C GLY A 101 -15.29 -2.03 12.56
N GLU A 102 -15.79 -2.46 13.71
CA GLU A 102 -15.32 -1.99 15.01
C GLU A 102 -15.07 -3.13 15.99
N THR A 103 -14.17 -2.87 16.92
CA THR A 103 -13.88 -3.70 18.09
C THR A 103 -13.90 -2.79 19.33
N SER A 104 -13.69 -3.34 20.52
CA SER A 104 -13.58 -2.52 21.73
C SER A 104 -12.34 -1.60 21.78
N ALA A 105 -11.36 -1.78 20.89
CA ALA A 105 -10.08 -1.06 20.95
C ALA A 105 -9.66 -0.40 19.64
N VAL A 106 -10.06 -0.96 18.49
CA VAL A 106 -9.76 -0.45 17.15
C VAL A 106 -10.99 -0.38 16.25
N ALA A 107 -10.96 0.56 15.32
CA ALA A 107 -11.96 0.77 14.27
C ALA A 107 -11.28 0.68 12.89
N VAL A 108 -12.02 0.14 11.92
CA VAL A 108 -11.54 -0.13 10.55
C VAL A 108 -12.30 0.75 9.56
N TYR A 109 -11.55 1.53 8.80
CA TYR A 109 -12.07 2.45 7.79
C TYR A 109 -11.54 2.08 6.42
N LEU A 110 -12.32 2.26 5.36
CA LEU A 110 -11.83 2.08 4.00
C LEU A 110 -11.21 3.36 3.47
N ARG A 111 -10.03 3.24 2.86
CA ARG A 111 -9.38 4.36 2.17
C ARG A 111 -9.88 4.41 0.73
N ASN A 112 -11.02 5.06 0.53
CA ASN A 112 -11.62 5.27 -0.79
C ASN A 112 -11.52 6.71 -1.30
N GLY A 113 -10.85 7.61 -0.57
CA GLY A 113 -10.75 9.04 -0.91
C GLY A 113 -12.09 9.78 -0.88
N GLY A 114 -13.12 9.17 -0.29
CA GLY A 114 -14.44 9.77 -0.16
C GLY A 114 -14.54 10.70 1.04
N ASP A 115 -15.40 11.71 0.91
CA ASP A 115 -15.90 12.60 1.97
C ASP A 115 -17.07 11.97 2.76
N GLY A 116 -17.31 10.67 2.59
CA GLY A 116 -18.47 9.95 3.12
C GLY A 116 -19.69 9.93 2.18
N ALA A 117 -19.68 10.64 1.04
CA ALA A 117 -20.78 10.62 0.06
C ALA A 117 -20.68 9.46 -0.95
N THR A 118 -19.51 8.83 -1.06
CA THR A 118 -19.29 7.71 -1.99
C THR A 118 -19.70 6.39 -1.34
N SER A 119 -20.67 5.70 -1.94
CA SER A 119 -21.04 4.34 -1.53
C SER A 119 -19.82 3.43 -1.56
N THR A 120 -19.62 2.72 -0.46
CA THR A 120 -18.57 1.70 -0.35
C THR A 120 -18.91 0.54 -1.28
N ASP A 121 -17.93 0.11 -2.07
CA ASP A 121 -18.01 -1.14 -2.82
C ASP A 121 -18.24 -2.32 -1.85
N GLU A 122 -19.23 -3.17 -2.15
CA GLU A 122 -19.66 -4.23 -1.25
C GLU A 122 -18.55 -5.22 -0.91
N ILE A 123 -17.68 -5.53 -1.87
CA ILE A 123 -16.55 -6.46 -1.69
C ILE A 123 -15.52 -5.83 -0.73
N ALA A 124 -15.17 -4.56 -0.93
CA ALA A 124 -14.27 -3.86 -0.02
C ALA A 124 -14.87 -3.73 1.39
N GLY A 125 -16.17 -3.43 1.48
CA GLY A 125 -16.92 -3.32 2.74
C GLY A 125 -16.89 -4.62 3.53
N LEU A 126 -17.25 -5.74 2.89
CA LEU A 126 -17.23 -7.06 3.52
C LEU A 126 -15.82 -7.46 3.93
N GLY A 127 -14.81 -7.17 3.09
CA GLY A 127 -13.41 -7.43 3.42
C GLY A 127 -12.91 -6.65 4.65
N ALA A 128 -13.30 -5.37 4.79
CA ALA A 128 -12.99 -4.58 5.97
C ALA A 128 -13.70 -5.12 7.24
N MET A 129 -14.94 -5.60 7.13
CA MET A 129 -15.62 -6.28 8.24
C MET A 129 -14.91 -7.60 8.63
N THR A 130 -14.45 -8.37 7.64
CA THR A 130 -13.67 -9.60 7.87
C THR A 130 -12.35 -9.29 8.58
N LEU A 131 -11.66 -8.21 8.21
CA LEU A 131 -10.48 -7.72 8.92
C LEU A 131 -10.81 -7.34 10.37
N ALA A 132 -11.90 -6.59 10.60
CA ALA A 132 -12.33 -6.22 11.95
C ALA A 132 -12.63 -7.45 12.83
N SER A 133 -13.20 -8.51 12.26
CA SER A 133 -13.41 -9.78 12.95
C SER A 133 -12.09 -10.46 13.37
N ALA A 134 -11.09 -10.47 12.49
CA ALA A 134 -9.77 -10.99 12.82
C ALA A 134 -9.09 -10.16 13.92
N LEU A 135 -9.19 -8.83 13.85
CA LEU A 135 -8.67 -7.91 14.88
C LEU A 135 -9.39 -8.08 16.21
N ARG A 136 -10.71 -8.34 16.20
CA ARG A 136 -11.48 -8.62 17.42
C ARG A 136 -10.90 -9.81 18.18
N ARG A 137 -10.47 -10.86 17.47
CA ARG A 137 -9.79 -12.00 18.10
C ARG A 137 -8.49 -11.56 18.78
N ARG A 138 -7.64 -10.77 18.10
CA ARG A 138 -6.40 -10.23 18.67
C ARG A 138 -6.65 -9.39 19.92
N VAL A 139 -7.62 -8.49 19.86
CA VAL A 139 -8.01 -7.64 21.00
C VAL A 139 -8.52 -8.48 22.16
N HIS A 140 -9.33 -9.51 21.89
CA HIS A 140 -9.83 -10.43 22.92
C HIS A 140 -8.71 -11.25 23.57
N GLU A 141 -7.69 -11.65 22.79
CA GLU A 141 -6.49 -12.33 23.27
C GLU A 141 -5.54 -11.41 24.07
N GLY A 142 -5.86 -10.12 24.20
CA GLY A 142 -5.05 -9.15 24.94
C GLY A 142 -3.86 -8.60 24.17
N ALA A 143 -3.92 -8.59 22.82
CA ALA A 143 -2.90 -7.95 22.01
C ALA A 143 -2.73 -6.46 22.40
N THR A 144 -1.50 -6.06 22.66
CA THR A 144 -1.18 -4.67 23.03
C THR A 144 -1.28 -3.78 21.79
N LEU A 145 -2.03 -2.67 21.90
CA LEU A 145 -2.15 -1.70 20.82
C LEU A 145 -0.85 -0.89 20.69
N PRO A 146 -0.43 -0.55 19.45
CA PRO A 146 0.60 0.45 19.23
C PRO A 146 0.18 1.79 19.82
N VAL A 147 1.07 2.46 20.54
CA VAL A 147 0.79 3.72 21.26
C VAL A 147 0.56 4.90 20.31
N GLU A 148 1.03 4.77 19.08
CA GLU A 148 0.95 5.76 18.02
C GLU A 148 -0.38 5.72 17.25
N LEU A 149 -1.26 4.75 17.57
CA LEU A 149 -2.59 4.68 16.98
C LEU A 149 -3.45 5.86 17.43
N LEU A 150 -3.91 6.65 16.46
CA LEU A 150 -4.83 7.76 16.68
C LEU A 150 -6.27 7.32 16.46
N THR A 151 -7.20 8.04 17.07
CA THR A 151 -8.62 7.97 16.71
C THR A 151 -8.85 8.68 15.38
N MET A 152 -10.03 8.48 14.77
CA MET A 152 -10.38 9.17 13.53
C MET A 152 -10.44 10.70 13.71
N SER A 153 -11.05 11.16 14.80
CA SER A 153 -11.05 12.57 15.21
C SER A 153 -9.65 13.16 15.42
N GLU A 154 -8.73 12.44 16.08
CA GLU A 154 -7.35 12.91 16.27
C GLU A 154 -6.61 13.02 14.92
N ARG A 155 -6.79 12.01 14.04
CA ARG A 155 -6.19 12.01 12.71
C ARG A 155 -6.69 13.18 11.85
N ALA A 156 -7.95 13.57 11.97
CA ALA A 156 -8.53 14.69 11.22
C ALA A 156 -7.84 16.03 11.52
N HIS A 157 -7.30 16.22 12.74
CA HIS A 157 -6.57 17.43 13.13
C HIS A 157 -5.16 17.52 12.57
N LEU A 158 -4.65 16.45 11.94
CA LEU A 158 -3.34 16.44 11.28
C LEU A 158 -3.41 16.85 9.80
N ALA A 159 -4.55 17.37 9.32
CA ALA A 159 -4.84 17.64 7.91
C ALA A 159 -4.69 19.10 7.53
#